data_AF-A0A965WNT0-F1
#
_entry.id   AF-A0A965WNT0-F1
#
_cell.length_a   1.000
_cell.length_b   1.000
_cell.length_c   1.000
_cell.angle_alpha   90.00
_cell.angle_beta   90.00
_cell.angle_gamma   90.00
#
_symmetry.space_group_name_H-M   'P 1'
#
loop_
_entity.id
_entity.type
_entity.pdbx_description
1 polymer ?
#
loop_
_entity_poly.entity_id
_entity_poly.type
_entity_poly.pdbx_seq_one_letter_code
_entity_poly.pdbx_strand_id
1 'polypeptide(L)'
;MDENQHNKDLNYYRNHIDQIDLKILELLKDRMKIVQNVAQLKKSNNEKFFIRSGREADMIKNLVKISEDQFPKSTIISIWRKIITTANMSEQKIKIAIHNPKNISDYTHLVKNYYNDEVPILNFDSANSVANELENNNCQIGIFALPSNNEDNDKKEDTKENWWISLANNRSNIKIFAKIPFIEHHDNNKNIDKINLVAV
;
A
#
# COMPACT_ATOMS: atom_id res chain seq x y z
N MET A 1 18.95 -23.11 37.33
CA MET A 1 18.82 -23.88 36.08
C MET A 1 20.21 -24.03 35.50
N ASP A 2 20.58 -25.24 35.13
CA ASP A 2 21.91 -25.55 34.59
C ASP A 2 22.06 -24.87 33.20
N GLU A 3 23.15 -24.13 32.98
CA GLU A 3 23.36 -23.30 31.78
C GLU A 3 23.30 -24.11 30.47
N ASN A 4 23.71 -25.39 30.56
CA ASN A 4 23.62 -26.37 29.48
C ASN A 4 22.17 -26.79 29.16
N GLN A 5 21.27 -26.82 30.14
CA GLN A 5 19.86 -27.16 29.91
C GLN A 5 19.13 -25.97 29.27
N HIS A 6 19.39 -24.76 29.75
CA HIS A 6 18.80 -23.54 29.18
C HIS A 6 19.14 -23.38 27.68
N ASN A 7 20.41 -23.60 27.31
CA ASN A 7 20.83 -23.52 25.90
C ASN A 7 20.21 -24.61 25.02
N LYS A 8 20.01 -25.82 25.55
CA LYS A 8 19.32 -26.90 24.83
C LYS A 8 17.85 -26.58 24.59
N ASP A 9 17.15 -26.09 25.62
CA ASP A 9 15.74 -25.71 25.51
C ASP A 9 15.56 -24.54 24.52
N LEU A 10 16.45 -23.54 24.56
CA LEU A 10 16.42 -22.41 23.63
C LEU A 10 16.62 -22.86 22.17
N ASN A 11 17.58 -23.75 21.91
CA ASN A 11 17.81 -24.28 20.57
C ASN A 11 16.63 -25.13 20.07
N TYR A 12 15.99 -25.89 20.97
CA TYR A 12 14.78 -26.63 20.64
C TYR A 12 13.66 -25.71 20.16
N TYR A 13 13.36 -24.63 20.89
CA TYR A 13 12.33 -23.67 20.48
C TYR A 13 12.69 -22.90 19.20
N ARG A 14 13.96 -22.53 19.00
CA ARG A 14 14.41 -21.88 17.76
C ARG A 14 14.22 -22.79 16.54
N ASN A 15 14.60 -24.06 16.65
CA ASN A 15 14.37 -25.03 15.56
C ASN A 15 12.89 -25.18 15.24
N HIS A 16 12.01 -25.11 16.23
CA HIS A 16 10.56 -25.11 16.01
C HIS A 16 10.08 -23.84 15.29
N ILE A 17 10.61 -22.66 15.64
CA ILE A 17 10.32 -21.41 14.93
C ILE A 17 10.76 -21.51 13.46
N ASP A 18 11.98 -21.99 13.21
CA ASP A 18 12.51 -22.15 11.84
C ASP A 18 11.62 -23.09 11.00
N GLN A 19 11.13 -24.19 11.59
CA GLN A 19 10.19 -25.09 10.93
C GLN A 19 8.84 -24.43 10.61
N ILE A 20 8.35 -23.55 11.48
CA ILE A 20 7.13 -22.78 11.23
C ILE A 20 7.36 -21.77 10.12
N ASP A 21 8.49 -21.06 10.13
CA ASP A 21 8.84 -20.07 9.11
C ASP A 21 8.98 -20.69 7.71
N LEU A 22 9.54 -21.91 7.63
CA LEU A 22 9.57 -22.67 6.38
C LEU A 22 8.15 -22.98 5.86
N LYS A 23 7.23 -23.38 6.74
CA LYS A 23 5.83 -23.62 6.36
C LYS A 23 5.13 -22.34 5.91
N ILE A 24 5.38 -21.21 6.58
CA ILE A 24 4.86 -19.90 6.16
C ILE A 24 5.36 -19.58 4.75
N LEU A 25 6.65 -19.77 4.47
CA LEU A 25 7.22 -19.53 3.16
C LEU A 25 6.63 -20.43 2.08
N GLU A 26 6.41 -21.72 2.38
CA GLU A 26 5.73 -22.65 1.46
C GLU A 26 4.31 -22.20 1.14
N LEU A 27 3.52 -21.83 2.16
CA LEU A 27 2.16 -21.31 1.98
C LEU A 27 2.14 -20.02 1.14
N LEU A 28 3.13 -19.12 1.33
CA LEU A 28 3.27 -17.92 0.52
C LEU A 28 3.61 -18.26 -0.93
N LYS A 29 4.48 -19.24 -1.18
CA LYS A 29 4.79 -19.70 -2.54
C LYS A 29 3.55 -20.27 -3.23
N ASP A 30 2.77 -21.10 -2.54
CA ASP A 30 1.55 -21.67 -3.10
C ASP A 30 0.49 -20.60 -3.36
N ARG A 31 0.36 -19.62 -2.45
CA ARG A 31 -0.47 -18.43 -2.69
C ARG A 31 -0.04 -17.70 -3.96
N MET A 32 1.26 -17.52 -4.21
CA MET A 32 1.74 -16.83 -5.41
C MET A 32 1.48 -17.63 -6.70
N LYS A 33 1.54 -18.96 -6.67
CA LYS A 33 1.12 -19.79 -7.82
C LYS A 33 -0.36 -19.58 -8.16
N ILE A 34 -1.22 -19.51 -7.14
CA ILE A 34 -2.65 -19.24 -7.34
C ILE A 34 -2.87 -17.84 -7.94
N VAL A 35 -2.15 -16.83 -7.43
CA VAL A 35 -2.14 -15.46 -7.96
C VAL A 35 -1.78 -15.44 -9.45
N GLN A 36 -0.78 -16.22 -9.88
CA GLN A 36 -0.42 -16.33 -11.30
C GLN A 36 -1.57 -16.90 -12.16
N ASN A 37 -2.27 -17.92 -11.67
CA ASN A 37 -3.44 -18.47 -12.38
C ASN A 37 -4.56 -17.43 -12.48
N VAL A 38 -4.81 -16.68 -11.40
CA VAL A 38 -5.78 -15.57 -11.39
C VAL A 38 -5.39 -14.49 -12.40
N ALA A 39 -4.11 -14.13 -12.48
CA ALA A 39 -3.61 -13.16 -13.46
C ALA A 39 -3.84 -13.62 -14.90
N GLN A 40 -3.63 -14.91 -15.20
CA GLN A 40 -3.91 -15.48 -16.52
C GLN A 40 -5.40 -15.34 -16.89
N LEU A 41 -6.29 -15.63 -15.95
CA LEU A 41 -7.74 -15.46 -16.15
C LEU A 41 -8.12 -13.99 -16.40
N LYS A 42 -7.62 -13.05 -15.58
CA LYS A 42 -7.83 -11.61 -15.76
C LYS A 42 -7.37 -11.13 -17.14
N LYS A 43 -6.18 -11.59 -17.60
CA LYS A 43 -5.63 -11.29 -18.93
C LYS A 43 -6.55 -11.83 -20.03
N SER A 44 -7.01 -13.08 -19.92
CA SER A 44 -7.91 -13.67 -20.92
C SER A 44 -9.25 -12.95 -21.04
N ASN A 45 -9.70 -12.30 -19.97
CA ASN A 45 -10.93 -11.50 -19.93
C ASN A 45 -10.72 -10.01 -20.31
N ASN A 46 -9.52 -9.62 -20.77
CA ASN A 46 -9.14 -8.25 -21.09
C ASN A 46 -9.43 -7.25 -19.94
N GLU A 47 -9.28 -7.69 -18.68
CA GLU A 47 -9.35 -6.77 -17.55
C GLU A 47 -8.23 -5.73 -17.65
N LYS A 48 -8.55 -4.45 -17.50
CA LYS A 48 -7.57 -3.37 -17.66
C LYS A 48 -6.84 -3.01 -16.36
N PHE A 49 -7.38 -3.40 -15.20
CA PHE A 49 -6.83 -3.06 -13.89
C PHE A 49 -7.03 -4.20 -12.91
N PHE A 50 -5.93 -4.72 -12.37
CA PHE A 50 -5.96 -5.98 -11.62
C PHE A 50 -6.14 -5.79 -10.10
N ILE A 51 -5.99 -4.56 -9.60
CA ILE A 51 -6.18 -4.21 -8.19
C ILE A 51 -7.68 -4.11 -7.93
N ARG A 52 -8.16 -4.88 -6.93
CA ARG A 52 -9.56 -4.92 -6.53
C ARG A 52 -9.65 -4.57 -5.05
N SER A 53 -9.52 -3.29 -4.74
CA SER A 53 -9.33 -2.77 -3.38
C SER A 53 -10.43 -3.19 -2.39
N GLY A 54 -11.68 -3.30 -2.85
CA GLY A 54 -12.78 -3.84 -2.02
C GLY A 54 -12.51 -5.28 -1.55
N ARG A 55 -12.13 -6.18 -2.47
CA ARG A 55 -11.75 -7.57 -2.14
C ARG A 55 -10.55 -7.61 -1.20
N GLU A 56 -9.56 -6.76 -1.41
CA GLU A 56 -8.38 -6.69 -0.55
C GLU A 56 -8.74 -6.24 0.87
N ALA A 57 -9.57 -5.19 0.99
CA ALA A 57 -10.06 -4.70 2.28
C ALA A 57 -10.89 -5.76 3.02
N ASP A 58 -11.79 -6.45 2.33
CA ASP A 58 -12.60 -7.53 2.91
C ASP A 58 -11.74 -8.68 3.43
N MET A 59 -10.72 -9.08 2.66
CA MET A 59 -9.76 -10.11 3.07
C MET A 59 -9.04 -9.72 4.36
N ILE A 60 -8.50 -8.50 4.43
CA ILE A 60 -7.81 -8.02 5.63
C ILE A 60 -8.75 -7.96 6.83
N LYS A 61 -9.96 -7.41 6.62
CA LYS A 61 -10.96 -7.28 7.68
C LYS A 61 -11.29 -8.64 8.28
N ASN A 62 -11.42 -9.67 7.45
CA ASN A 62 -11.65 -11.04 7.90
C ASN A 62 -10.45 -11.59 8.68
N LEU A 63 -9.22 -11.36 8.21
CA LEU A 63 -8.01 -11.82 8.90
C LEU A 63 -7.83 -11.16 10.28
N VAL A 64 -8.05 -9.84 10.36
CA VAL A 64 -8.04 -9.09 11.62
C VAL A 64 -9.13 -9.58 12.58
N LYS A 65 -10.26 -10.04 12.06
CA LYS A 65 -11.33 -10.62 12.89
C LYS A 65 -10.93 -12.00 13.43
N ILE A 66 -10.26 -12.82 12.62
CA ILE A 66 -9.87 -14.21 12.99
C ILE A 66 -8.66 -14.23 13.92
N SER A 67 -7.73 -13.28 13.78
CA SER A 67 -6.51 -13.25 14.59
C SER A 67 -6.74 -12.99 16.08
N GLU A 68 -7.91 -12.44 16.43
CA GLU A 68 -8.25 -12.01 17.78
C GLU A 68 -7.12 -11.18 18.41
N ASP A 69 -6.84 -11.36 19.70
CA ASP A 69 -5.83 -10.59 20.46
C ASP A 69 -4.41 -11.17 20.36
N GLN A 70 -4.18 -12.19 19.52
CA GLN A 70 -2.85 -12.80 19.35
C GLN A 70 -1.88 -11.91 18.58
N PHE A 71 -2.40 -10.96 17.79
CA PHE A 71 -1.60 -10.05 16.98
C PHE A 71 -2.20 -8.64 17.00
N PRO A 72 -1.38 -7.58 17.10
CA PRO A 72 -1.87 -6.21 16.88
C PRO A 72 -2.49 -6.08 15.48
N LYS A 73 -3.66 -5.44 15.39
CA LYS A 73 -4.39 -5.27 14.12
C LYS A 73 -3.52 -4.61 13.03
N SER A 74 -2.72 -3.62 13.42
CA SER A 74 -1.78 -2.92 12.54
C SER A 74 -0.74 -3.85 11.93
N THR A 75 -0.25 -4.82 12.69
CA THR A 75 0.73 -5.82 12.24
C THR A 75 0.14 -6.70 11.13
N ILE A 76 -1.08 -7.20 11.31
CA ILE A 76 -1.77 -8.02 10.29
C ILE A 76 -1.99 -7.20 9.02
N ILE A 77 -2.48 -5.97 9.16
CA ILE A 77 -2.73 -5.11 8.02
C ILE A 77 -1.43 -4.85 7.24
N SER A 78 -0.33 -4.56 7.94
CA SER A 78 0.99 -4.32 7.35
C SER A 78 1.54 -5.55 6.62
N ILE A 79 1.57 -6.71 7.27
CA ILE A 79 2.06 -7.97 6.68
C ILE A 79 1.27 -8.29 5.40
N TRP A 80 -0.06 -8.27 5.48
CA TRP A 80 -0.87 -8.61 4.32
C TRP A 80 -0.83 -7.53 3.22
N ARG A 81 -0.59 -6.25 3.54
CA ARG A 81 -0.35 -5.20 2.52
C ARG A 81 0.90 -5.48 1.72
N LYS A 82 1.99 -5.87 2.39
CA LYS A 82 3.22 -6.25 1.68
C LYS A 82 3.01 -7.48 0.80
N ILE A 83 2.36 -8.53 1.32
CA ILE A 83 2.04 -9.74 0.54
C ILE A 83 1.18 -9.41 -0.69
N ILE A 84 0.17 -8.55 -0.53
CA ILE A 84 -0.72 -8.17 -1.63
C ILE A 84 -0.03 -7.28 -2.65
N THR A 85 0.80 -6.33 -2.22
CA THR A 85 1.59 -5.50 -3.12
C THR A 85 2.53 -6.36 -3.96
N THR A 86 3.28 -7.28 -3.34
CA THR A 86 4.15 -8.21 -4.06
C THR A 86 3.38 -9.08 -5.04
N ALA A 87 2.20 -9.58 -4.65
CA ALA A 87 1.33 -10.32 -5.56
C ALA A 87 0.93 -9.46 -6.76
N ASN A 88 0.42 -8.24 -6.53
CA ASN A 88 -0.02 -7.34 -7.58
C ASN A 88 1.13 -6.99 -8.55
N MET A 89 2.36 -6.77 -8.05
CA MET A 89 3.56 -6.56 -8.87
C MET A 89 3.94 -7.79 -9.71
N SER A 90 3.63 -9.00 -9.24
CA SER A 90 3.87 -10.22 -10.02
C SER A 90 2.85 -10.40 -11.16
N GLU A 91 1.63 -9.89 -10.99
CA GLU A 91 0.56 -10.02 -12.00
C GLU A 91 0.67 -8.97 -13.11
N GLN A 92 1.11 -7.76 -12.75
CA GLN A 92 1.19 -6.57 -13.62
C GLN A 92 2.33 -5.65 -13.20
N LYS A 93 2.80 -4.81 -14.14
CA LYS A 93 3.71 -3.71 -13.81
C LYS A 93 2.98 -2.70 -12.92
N ILE A 94 3.64 -2.26 -11.85
CA ILE A 94 3.14 -1.18 -10.98
C ILE A 94 4.24 -0.12 -10.88
N LYS A 95 3.88 1.10 -11.25
CA LYS A 95 4.66 2.31 -10.98
C LYS A 95 3.71 3.38 -10.44
N ILE A 96 4.17 4.09 -9.42
CA ILE A 96 3.39 5.10 -8.71
C ILE A 96 3.89 6.50 -9.08
N ALA A 97 2.97 7.38 -9.46
CA ALA A 97 3.23 8.81 -9.62
C ALA A 97 2.59 9.58 -8.45
N ILE A 98 3.39 10.36 -7.71
CA ILE A 98 2.93 11.19 -6.60
C ILE A 98 2.92 12.64 -7.04
N HIS A 99 1.79 13.32 -6.85
CA HIS A 99 1.72 14.78 -6.89
C HIS A 99 2.32 15.34 -5.59
N ASN A 100 3.54 15.87 -5.67
CA ASN A 100 4.33 16.32 -4.53
C ASN A 100 5.11 17.62 -4.82
N PRO A 101 4.43 18.74 -5.11
CA PRO A 101 5.05 20.01 -5.52
C PRO A 101 6.00 20.62 -4.48
N LYS A 102 5.84 20.22 -3.22
CA LYS A 102 6.65 20.70 -2.10
C LYS A 102 7.76 19.71 -1.70
N ASN A 103 7.93 18.63 -2.46
CA ASN A 103 8.88 17.56 -2.18
C ASN A 103 8.85 17.07 -0.72
N ILE A 104 7.63 16.85 -0.20
CA ILE A 104 7.40 16.39 1.16
C ILE A 104 7.84 14.92 1.25
N SER A 105 8.87 14.64 2.05
CA SER A 105 9.43 13.29 2.23
C SER A 105 8.39 12.28 2.75
N ASP A 106 7.50 12.74 3.62
CA ASP A 106 6.50 11.90 4.27
C ASP A 106 5.51 11.28 3.29
N TYR A 107 5.29 11.89 2.11
CA TYR A 107 4.41 11.32 1.10
C TYR A 107 5.00 10.03 0.54
N THR A 108 6.29 10.05 0.20
CA THR A 108 6.98 8.86 -0.30
C THR A 108 7.06 7.78 0.79
N HIS A 109 7.31 8.17 2.04
CA HIS A 109 7.33 7.25 3.18
C HIS A 109 5.97 6.56 3.39
N LEU A 110 4.87 7.32 3.39
CA LEU A 110 3.51 6.79 3.54
C LEU A 110 3.13 5.83 2.40
N VAL A 111 3.50 6.17 1.16
CA VAL A 111 3.26 5.30 -0.01
C VAL A 111 4.05 3.99 0.13
N LYS A 112 5.34 4.05 0.51
CA LYS A 112 6.16 2.85 0.73
C LYS A 112 5.64 1.96 1.86
N ASN A 113 5.13 2.57 2.94
CA ASN A 113 4.52 1.84 4.05
C ASN A 113 3.23 1.11 3.64
N TYR A 114 2.42 1.72 2.76
CA TYR A 114 1.21 1.09 2.25
C TYR A 114 1.50 -0.02 1.23
N TYR A 115 2.44 0.22 0.32
CA TYR A 115 2.83 -0.72 -0.72
C TYR A 115 4.06 -1.54 -0.27
N ASN A 116 5.22 -1.26 -0.85
CA ASN A 116 6.52 -1.74 -0.43
C ASN A 116 7.61 -0.81 -0.99
N ASP A 117 8.87 -1.04 -0.60
CA ASP A 117 10.02 -0.25 -1.08
C ASP A 117 10.43 -0.57 -2.53
N GLU A 118 9.97 -1.70 -3.08
CA GLU A 118 10.33 -2.18 -4.41
C GLU A 118 9.50 -1.53 -5.52
N VAL A 119 8.32 -0.96 -5.20
CA VAL A 119 7.50 -0.23 -6.17
C VAL A 119 8.21 1.07 -6.56
N PRO A 120 8.50 1.30 -7.86
CA PRO A 120 9.09 2.55 -8.29
C PRO A 120 8.13 3.73 -8.11
N ILE A 121 8.64 4.81 -7.52
CA ILE A 121 7.89 6.03 -7.22
C ILE A 121 8.51 7.21 -7.98
N LEU A 122 7.68 7.98 -8.67
CA LEU A 122 8.03 9.24 -9.32
C LEU A 122 7.29 10.39 -8.65
N ASN A 123 7.98 11.50 -8.35
CA ASN A 123 7.36 12.72 -7.81
C ASN A 123 7.18 13.74 -8.93
N PHE A 124 6.05 14.45 -8.90
CA PHE A 124 5.69 15.47 -9.89
C PHE A 124 5.17 16.73 -9.21
N ASP A 125 5.46 17.87 -9.81
CA ASP A 125 5.08 19.18 -9.26
C ASP A 125 3.69 19.65 -9.70
N SER A 126 3.02 18.95 -10.63
CA SER A 126 1.66 19.29 -11.05
C SER A 126 0.74 18.08 -11.11
N ALA A 127 -0.54 18.30 -10.80
CA ALA A 127 -1.55 17.25 -10.88
C ALA A 127 -1.75 16.76 -12.33
N ASN A 128 -1.62 17.66 -13.30
CA ASN A 128 -1.72 17.34 -14.72
C ASN A 128 -0.60 16.42 -15.20
N SER A 129 0.63 16.60 -14.70
CA SER A 129 1.75 15.70 -15.01
C SER A 129 1.46 14.28 -14.53
N VAL A 130 0.93 14.12 -13.30
CA VAL A 130 0.52 12.80 -12.80
C VAL A 130 -0.57 12.18 -13.67
N ALA A 131 -1.60 12.97 -14.02
CA ALA A 131 -2.67 12.48 -14.88
C ALA A 131 -2.16 12.04 -16.27
N ASN A 132 -1.27 12.81 -16.90
CA ASN A 132 -0.67 12.45 -18.18
C ASN A 132 0.11 11.14 -18.10
N GLU A 133 0.82 10.87 -17.00
CA GLU A 133 1.53 9.60 -16.79
C GLU A 133 0.58 8.40 -16.67
N LEU A 134 -0.60 8.61 -16.09
CA LEU A 134 -1.65 7.59 -16.01
C LEU A 134 -2.30 7.34 -17.38
N GLU A 135 -2.63 8.42 -18.12
CA GLU A 135 -3.25 8.32 -19.45
C GLU A 135 -2.34 7.63 -20.47
N ASN A 136 -1.04 7.93 -20.42
CA ASN A 136 -0.03 7.30 -21.27
C ASN A 136 0.40 5.90 -20.78
N ASN A 137 -0.18 5.40 -19.68
CA ASN A 137 0.16 4.11 -19.06
C ASN A 137 1.65 3.99 -18.67
N ASN A 138 2.32 5.12 -18.42
CA ASN A 138 3.68 5.16 -17.88
C ASN A 138 3.72 4.77 -16.39
N CYS A 139 2.64 5.11 -15.69
CA CYS A 139 2.33 4.77 -14.30
C CYS A 139 0.95 4.10 -14.22
N GLN A 140 0.75 3.29 -13.17
CA GLN A 140 -0.52 2.56 -12.96
C GLN A 140 -1.34 3.13 -11.82
N ILE A 141 -0.72 3.93 -10.94
CA ILE A 141 -1.36 4.48 -9.75
C ILE A 141 -0.93 5.94 -9.60
N GLY A 142 -1.90 6.83 -9.42
CA GLY A 142 -1.65 8.23 -9.05
C GLY A 142 -1.88 8.42 -7.56
N ILE A 143 -1.05 9.24 -6.92
CA ILE A 143 -1.19 9.59 -5.50
C ILE A 143 -1.32 11.11 -5.37
N PHE A 144 -2.36 11.55 -4.68
CA PHE A 144 -2.65 12.96 -4.43
C PHE A 144 -2.89 13.20 -2.95
N ALA A 145 -2.46 14.36 -2.43
CA ALA A 145 -2.83 14.75 -1.07
C ALA A 145 -4.32 15.11 -1.00
N LEU A 146 -5.02 14.64 0.04
CA LEU A 146 -6.34 15.14 0.36
C LEU A 146 -6.24 16.63 0.74
N PRO A 147 -7.18 17.46 0.27
CA PRO A 147 -7.29 18.83 0.75
C PRO A 147 -7.54 18.82 2.25
N SER A 148 -6.70 19.49 3.01
CA SER A 148 -6.92 19.72 4.43
C SER A 148 -7.66 21.04 4.61
N ASN A 149 -8.77 21.01 5.38
CA ASN A 149 -9.59 22.18 5.71
C ASN A 149 -8.92 23.10 6.76
N ASN A 150 -7.60 23.10 6.87
CA ASN A 150 -6.93 23.92 7.88
C ASN A 150 -7.04 25.39 7.44
N GLU A 151 -7.90 26.12 8.13
CA GLU A 151 -8.08 27.57 8.07
C GLU A 151 -6.86 28.35 8.62
N ASP A 152 -5.63 27.92 8.28
CA ASP A 152 -4.43 28.70 8.56
C ASP A 152 -4.33 29.80 7.50
N ASN A 153 -4.92 30.93 7.86
CA ASN A 153 -5.16 32.12 7.05
C ASN A 153 -3.93 32.85 6.46
N ASP A 154 -2.70 32.31 6.54
CA ASP A 154 -1.48 33.06 6.18
C ASP A 154 -0.58 32.42 5.11
N LYS A 155 -1.03 31.39 4.37
CA LYS A 155 -0.35 30.95 3.13
C LYS A 155 -1.35 30.62 2.02
N LYS A 156 -2.09 31.64 1.60
CA LYS A 156 -3.03 31.61 0.46
C LYS A 156 -2.27 31.60 -0.88
N GLU A 157 -1.63 30.49 -1.26
CA GLU A 157 -1.18 30.35 -2.68
C GLU A 157 -1.02 28.90 -3.19
N ASP A 158 -0.62 27.92 -2.37
CA ASP A 158 0.00 26.69 -2.94
C ASP A 158 -0.82 25.38 -2.85
N THR A 159 -2.10 25.40 -2.48
CA THR A 159 -3.01 24.22 -2.51
C THR A 159 -4.16 24.38 -3.49
N LYS A 160 -4.10 25.40 -4.37
CA LYS A 160 -5.18 25.77 -5.29
C LYS A 160 -5.29 24.90 -6.54
N GLU A 161 -4.34 24.01 -6.83
CA GLU A 161 -4.57 22.97 -7.83
C GLU A 161 -5.55 21.96 -7.23
N ASN A 162 -6.84 22.22 -7.47
CA ASN A 162 -7.93 21.29 -7.24
C ASN A 162 -7.72 20.08 -8.15
N TRP A 163 -6.79 19.20 -7.79
CA TRP A 163 -6.38 18.06 -8.60
C TRP A 163 -7.57 17.20 -9.03
N TRP A 164 -8.62 17.15 -8.19
CA TRP A 164 -9.85 16.41 -8.49
C TRP A 164 -10.63 17.03 -9.65
N ILE A 165 -10.53 18.34 -9.89
CA ILE A 165 -11.11 19.00 -11.06
C ILE A 165 -10.31 18.61 -12.31
N SER A 166 -8.98 18.60 -12.24
CA SER A 166 -8.14 18.11 -13.34
C SER A 166 -8.47 16.65 -13.68
N LEU A 167 -8.59 15.79 -12.66
CA LEU A 167 -8.98 14.39 -12.87
C LEU A 167 -10.41 14.25 -13.41
N ALA A 168 -11.37 15.03 -12.92
CA ALA A 168 -12.75 15.00 -13.39
C ALA A 168 -12.90 15.50 -14.83
N ASN A 169 -12.05 16.45 -15.24
CA ASN A 169 -12.02 16.98 -16.60
C ASN A 169 -11.20 16.11 -17.58
N ASN A 170 -10.39 15.19 -17.07
CA ASN A 170 -9.69 14.22 -17.90
C ASN A 170 -10.64 13.15 -18.45
N ARG A 171 -10.34 12.65 -19.65
CA ARG A 171 -11.20 11.70 -20.39
C ARG A 171 -10.96 10.25 -20.01
N SER A 172 -10.06 10.01 -19.07
CA SER A 172 -9.62 8.70 -18.62
C SER A 172 -10.52 8.17 -17.48
N ASN A 173 -10.78 6.86 -17.47
CA ASN A 173 -11.62 6.18 -16.48
C ASN A 173 -10.88 5.99 -15.15
N ILE A 174 -10.31 7.08 -14.62
CA ILE A 174 -9.54 7.12 -13.37
C ILE A 174 -10.50 6.94 -12.20
N LYS A 175 -10.14 6.10 -11.22
CA LYS A 175 -11.01 5.77 -10.10
C LYS A 175 -10.24 5.82 -8.80
N ILE A 176 -10.69 6.66 -7.88
CA ILE A 176 -10.22 6.62 -6.49
C ILE A 176 -10.54 5.24 -5.90
N PHE A 177 -9.51 4.57 -5.36
CA PHE A 177 -9.67 3.22 -4.82
C PHE A 177 -9.07 3.01 -3.41
N ALA A 178 -8.24 3.94 -2.91
CA ALA A 178 -7.71 3.85 -1.56
C ALA A 178 -7.41 5.22 -0.93
N LYS A 179 -7.48 5.25 0.40
CA LYS A 179 -6.94 6.29 1.29
C LYS A 179 -5.66 5.75 1.94
N ILE A 180 -4.63 6.58 2.04
CA ILE A 180 -3.35 6.27 2.69
C ILE A 180 -3.11 7.29 3.81
N PRO A 181 -2.73 6.87 5.04
CA PRO A 181 -2.52 5.49 5.46
C PRO A 181 -3.84 4.69 5.59
N PHE A 182 -3.74 3.35 5.54
CA PHE A 182 -4.91 2.45 5.66
C PHE A 182 -5.50 2.45 7.08
N ILE A 183 -4.66 2.74 8.08
CA ILE A 183 -5.04 2.88 9.48
C ILE A 183 -4.44 4.19 9.95
N GLU A 184 -5.17 4.90 10.80
CA GLU A 184 -4.63 6.03 11.54
C GLU A 184 -3.75 5.49 12.66
N HIS A 185 -2.47 5.84 12.66
CA HIS A 185 -1.60 5.58 13.79
C HIS A 185 -1.94 6.62 14.87
N HIS A 186 -2.27 6.18 16.07
CA HIS A 186 -2.35 7.07 17.22
C HIS A 186 -0.97 7.12 17.89
N ASP A 187 0.04 7.63 17.19
CA ASP A 187 1.35 7.88 17.79
C ASP A 187 1.42 9.34 18.24
N ASN A 188 1.81 9.56 19.50
CA ASN A 188 1.87 10.89 20.13
C ASN A 188 2.97 11.81 19.55
N ASN A 189 3.55 11.52 18.39
CA ASN A 189 4.65 12.28 17.79
C ASN A 189 4.37 12.69 16.32
N LYS A 190 3.90 13.95 16.19
CA LYS A 190 4.03 14.95 15.11
C LYS A 190 3.71 14.59 13.64
N ASN A 191 2.72 15.32 13.13
CA ASN A 191 2.40 15.67 11.72
C ASN A 191 2.04 14.58 10.72
N ILE A 192 2.60 13.36 10.79
CA ILE A 192 2.35 12.31 9.79
C ILE A 192 0.88 11.84 9.84
N ASP A 193 0.27 11.76 11.02
CA ASP A 193 -1.14 11.35 11.20
C ASP A 193 -2.15 12.33 10.61
N LYS A 194 -1.71 13.55 10.25
CA LYS A 194 -2.56 14.55 9.58
C LYS A 194 -2.48 14.48 8.06
N ILE A 195 -1.52 13.71 7.51
CA ILE A 195 -1.34 13.58 6.06
C ILE A 195 -2.22 12.42 5.58
N ASN A 196 -3.19 12.76 4.75
CA ASN A 196 -4.01 11.77 4.07
C ASN A 196 -3.78 11.90 2.57
N LEU A 197 -3.45 10.78 1.93
CA LEU A 197 -3.28 10.69 0.49
C LEU A 197 -4.40 9.84 -0.11
N VAL A 198 -4.67 10.04 -1.40
CA VAL A 198 -5.63 9.30 -2.20
C VAL A 198 -4.91 8.60 -3.32
N ALA A 199 -5.19 7.31 -3.49
CA ALA A 199 -4.76 6.55 -4.65
C ALA A 199 -5.89 6.48 -5.70
N VAL A 200 -5.51 6.76 -6.95
CA VAL A 200 -6.39 6.78 -8.13
C VAL A 200 -5.88 5.91 -9.26
#